data_AF-A0A4R4MZE5-F1
#
_entry.id   AF-A0A4R4MZE5-F1
#
_cell.length_a   1.000
_cell.length_b   1.000
_cell.length_c   1.000
_cell.angle_alpha   90.00
_cell.angle_beta   90.00
_cell.angle_gamma   90.00
#
_symmetry.space_group_name_H-M   'P 1'
#
loop_
_entity.id
_entity.type
_entity.pdbx_description
1 polymer ?
#
loop_
_entity_poly.entity_id
_entity_poly.type
_entity_poly.pdbx_seq_one_letter_code
_entity_poly.pdbx_strand_id
1 'polypeptide(L)'
;MIVKARPAAARARTAAVEYPTRDEFDLVRGMTGLGAHLLRRDPSGPLLRDVLAYLVELTQPLPSCNGLPGWWTIDIPPGRPPADFRGGFADQGMAHGIAGPLALLATSMRRGITVEGHAEAIERICDWLDYWWQEGPTGPWWPERVNIHEHLDGRPDQPGPARPSWCYGTPGIARALQLAGIATGDHARQQRAELALAACLSDPAQLARIRDPALCHGWAGLLATVRHASCRVVVHP
;
A
#
# COMPACT_ATOMS: atom_id res chain seq x y z
N MET A 1 -15.03 20.32 4.69
CA MET A 1 -16.22 19.49 4.36
C MET A 1 -15.84 18.10 3.85
N ILE A 2 -14.95 17.97 2.86
CA ILE A 2 -14.56 16.67 2.25
C ILE A 2 -13.94 15.68 3.27
N VAL A 3 -13.06 16.15 4.17
CA VAL A 3 -12.37 15.30 5.16
C VAL A 3 -13.33 14.70 6.20
N LYS A 4 -14.46 15.35 6.50
CA LYS A 4 -15.46 14.82 7.45
C LYS A 4 -16.52 13.93 6.78
N ALA A 5 -16.81 14.15 5.51
CA ALA A 5 -17.87 13.42 4.79
C ALA A 5 -17.47 11.97 4.48
N ARG A 6 -16.20 11.74 4.11
CA ARG A 6 -15.69 10.43 3.72
C ARG A 6 -15.54 9.43 4.90
N PRO A 7 -15.08 9.82 6.10
CA PRO A 7 -15.08 8.92 7.27
C PRO A 7 -16.49 8.53 7.73
N ALA A 8 -17.47 9.41 7.58
CA ALA A 8 -18.87 9.08 7.89
C ALA A 8 -19.45 8.06 6.90
N ALA A 9 -19.12 8.18 5.61
CA ALA A 9 -19.50 7.20 4.59
C ALA A 9 -18.86 5.82 4.86
N ALA A 10 -17.63 5.79 5.37
CA ALA A 10 -16.95 4.55 5.73
C ALA A 10 -17.65 3.74 6.82
N ARG A 11 -17.98 4.41 7.93
CA ARG A 11 -18.70 3.80 9.05
C ARG A 11 -20.08 3.30 8.63
N ALA A 12 -20.72 3.98 7.68
CA ALA A 12 -21.99 3.53 7.10
C ALA A 12 -21.83 2.26 6.23
N ARG A 13 -20.70 2.09 5.52
CA ARG A 13 -20.44 0.90 4.69
C ARG A 13 -20.09 -0.34 5.49
N THR A 14 -19.40 -0.22 6.62
CA THR A 14 -19.17 -1.34 7.55
C THR A 14 -20.50 -1.95 8.02
N ALA A 15 -21.55 -1.14 8.11
CA ALA A 15 -22.91 -1.59 8.42
C ALA A 15 -23.71 -2.13 7.21
N ALA A 16 -23.34 -1.75 5.97
CA ALA A 16 -24.08 -2.07 4.73
C ALA A 16 -23.41 -3.15 3.85
N VAL A 17 -22.19 -3.60 4.17
CA VAL A 17 -21.42 -4.57 3.36
C VAL A 17 -21.15 -4.04 1.94
N GLU A 18 -20.67 -2.80 1.84
CA GLU A 18 -20.27 -2.19 0.58
C GLU A 18 -18.75 -2.05 0.45
N TYR A 19 -18.21 -2.40 -0.73
CA TYR A 19 -16.78 -2.26 -1.03
C TYR A 19 -16.37 -0.78 -1.14
N PRO A 20 -15.23 -0.37 -0.56
CA PRO A 20 -14.70 0.97 -0.79
C PRO A 20 -14.33 1.21 -2.25
N THR A 21 -14.44 2.47 -2.68
CA THR A 21 -13.83 2.94 -3.93
C THR A 21 -12.35 3.22 -3.72
N ARG A 22 -11.50 3.06 -4.74
CA ARG A 22 -10.06 3.36 -4.63
C ARG A 22 -9.80 4.82 -4.29
N ASP A 23 -10.55 5.71 -4.94
CA ASP A 23 -10.48 7.17 -4.74
C ASP A 23 -10.87 7.60 -3.31
N GLU A 24 -11.36 6.68 -2.49
CA GLU A 24 -11.65 6.91 -1.08
C GLU A 24 -10.41 6.79 -0.20
N PHE A 25 -9.60 5.75 -0.38
CA PHE A 25 -8.49 5.43 0.52
C PHE A 25 -7.13 5.72 -0.06
N ASP A 26 -6.97 5.77 -1.38
CA ASP A 26 -5.66 5.77 -2.01
C ASP A 26 -4.81 7.02 -1.77
N LEU A 27 -3.56 6.96 -2.24
CA LEU A 27 -2.59 8.03 -2.09
C LEU A 27 -2.82 9.19 -3.06
N VAL A 28 -3.35 8.94 -4.25
CA VAL A 28 -3.44 9.94 -5.33
C VAL A 28 -4.66 10.86 -5.17
N ARG A 29 -5.80 10.32 -4.72
CA ARG A 29 -7.11 10.98 -4.64
C ARG A 29 -7.82 10.78 -3.30
N GLY A 30 -7.42 9.74 -2.57
CA GLY A 30 -8.07 9.30 -1.34
C GLY A 30 -7.47 9.89 -0.06
N MET A 31 -7.89 9.25 1.03
CA MET A 31 -7.53 9.62 2.40
C MET A 31 -6.04 9.51 2.68
N THR A 32 -5.34 8.59 2.05
CA THR A 32 -3.89 8.48 2.24
C THR A 32 -3.17 9.73 1.74
N GLY A 33 -3.57 10.28 0.58
CA GLY A 33 -3.00 11.53 0.05
C GLY A 33 -3.26 12.72 0.96
N LEU A 34 -4.49 12.86 1.44
CA LEU A 34 -4.87 13.90 2.40
C LEU A 34 -4.12 13.75 3.73
N GLY A 35 -4.02 12.53 4.26
CA GLY A 35 -3.28 12.21 5.47
C GLY A 35 -1.79 12.52 5.35
N ALA A 36 -1.17 12.21 4.21
CA ALA A 36 0.23 12.56 3.95
C ALA A 36 0.44 14.09 3.90
N HIS A 37 -0.51 14.83 3.34
CA HIS A 37 -0.49 16.30 3.36
C HIS A 37 -0.61 16.84 4.79
N LEU A 38 -1.59 16.35 5.56
CA LEU A 38 -1.85 16.75 6.95
C LEU A 38 -0.66 16.41 7.85
N LEU A 39 -0.08 15.22 7.74
CA LEU A 39 1.11 14.82 8.48
C LEU A 39 2.30 15.77 8.30
N ARG A 40 2.38 16.46 7.16
CA ARG A 40 3.42 17.46 6.90
C ARG A 40 3.04 18.86 7.37
N ARG A 41 1.78 19.25 7.23
CA ARG A 41 1.34 20.65 7.42
C ARG A 41 0.68 20.93 8.77
N ASP A 42 0.02 19.93 9.34
CA ASP A 42 -0.68 20.01 10.62
C ASP A 42 -0.64 18.64 11.34
N PRO A 43 0.54 18.18 11.80
CA PRO A 43 0.71 16.86 12.42
C PRO A 43 -0.01 16.71 13.78
N SER A 44 -0.35 17.83 14.43
CA SER A 44 -1.06 17.83 15.71
C SER A 44 -2.59 17.97 15.57
N GLY A 45 -3.06 18.30 14.37
CA GLY A 45 -4.46 18.58 14.09
C GLY A 45 -5.36 17.34 14.21
N PRO A 46 -6.62 17.53 14.63
CA PRO A 46 -7.57 16.43 14.81
C PRO A 46 -7.88 15.70 13.50
N LEU A 47 -7.85 16.42 12.36
CA LEU A 47 -8.16 15.83 11.05
C LEU A 47 -7.19 14.73 10.63
N LEU A 48 -5.91 14.81 11.04
CA LEU A 48 -4.96 13.73 10.76
C LEU A 48 -5.37 12.46 11.51
N ARG A 49 -5.76 12.58 12.79
CA ARG A 49 -6.22 11.43 13.59
C ARG A 49 -7.49 10.82 13.01
N ASP A 50 -8.43 11.64 12.55
CA ASP A 50 -9.64 11.15 11.87
C ASP A 50 -9.30 10.33 10.62
N VAL A 51 -8.34 10.80 9.81
CA VAL A 51 -7.86 10.08 8.63
C VAL A 51 -7.18 8.76 9.00
N LEU A 52 -6.30 8.77 10.01
CA LEU A 52 -5.61 7.55 10.47
C LEU A 52 -6.60 6.53 11.03
N ALA A 53 -7.58 6.97 11.84
CA ALA A 53 -8.62 6.10 12.39
C ALA A 53 -9.45 5.46 11.27
N TYR A 54 -9.80 6.23 10.22
CA TYR A 54 -10.44 5.67 9.04
C TYR A 54 -9.58 4.60 8.34
N LEU A 55 -8.28 4.84 8.14
CA LEU A 55 -7.40 3.86 7.52
C LEU A 55 -7.20 2.61 8.39
N VAL A 56 -7.26 2.74 9.71
CA VAL A 56 -7.31 1.58 10.63
C VAL A 56 -8.61 0.80 10.46
N GLU A 57 -9.76 1.48 10.38
CA GLU A 57 -11.05 0.84 10.15
C GLU A 57 -11.08 0.12 8.79
N LEU A 58 -10.57 0.75 7.73
CA LEU A 58 -10.48 0.21 6.37
C LEU A 58 -9.79 -1.15 6.30
N THR A 59 -8.85 -1.43 7.21
CA THR A 59 -8.09 -2.68 7.16
C THR A 59 -8.86 -3.85 7.76
N GLN A 60 -9.96 -3.60 8.48
CA GLN A 60 -10.75 -4.65 9.13
C GLN A 60 -11.34 -5.60 8.07
N PRO A 61 -11.30 -6.93 8.29
CA PRO A 61 -11.87 -7.88 7.34
C PRO A 61 -13.36 -7.60 7.09
N LEU A 62 -13.81 -7.80 5.86
CA LEU A 62 -15.23 -7.64 5.53
C LEU A 62 -16.04 -8.81 6.16
N PRO A 63 -17.04 -8.54 7.02
CA PRO A 63 -17.73 -9.58 7.82
C PRO A 63 -18.39 -10.71 7.02
N SER A 64 -18.68 -10.48 5.73
CA SER A 64 -19.57 -11.31 4.90
C SER A 64 -18.94 -11.77 3.60
N CYS A 65 -17.62 -11.62 3.44
CA CYS A 65 -16.94 -11.88 2.17
C CYS A 65 -15.72 -12.80 2.33
N ASN A 66 -15.85 -14.00 2.90
CA ASN A 66 -14.81 -15.05 2.83
C ASN A 66 -13.36 -14.60 3.17
N GLY A 67 -13.19 -13.73 4.16
CA GLY A 67 -11.86 -13.24 4.56
C GLY A 67 -11.22 -12.24 3.58
N LEU A 68 -11.99 -11.62 2.69
CA LEU A 68 -11.51 -10.51 1.87
C LEU A 68 -11.09 -9.32 2.78
N PRO A 69 -9.98 -8.65 2.43
CA PRO A 69 -9.50 -7.51 3.19
C PRO A 69 -10.46 -6.32 3.04
N GLY A 70 -10.49 -5.43 4.04
CA GLY A 70 -11.41 -4.28 4.04
C GLY A 70 -11.18 -3.25 2.94
N TRP A 71 -10.05 -3.30 2.22
CA TRP A 71 -9.77 -2.48 1.03
C TRP A 71 -10.10 -3.17 -0.29
N TRP A 72 -10.82 -4.30 -0.26
CA TRP A 72 -11.32 -4.94 -1.48
C TRP A 72 -12.23 -3.97 -2.25
N THR A 73 -12.02 -3.82 -3.54
CA THR A 73 -12.74 -2.86 -4.37
C THR A 73 -13.27 -3.49 -5.64
N ILE A 74 -14.38 -2.95 -6.15
CA ILE A 74 -14.97 -3.33 -7.45
C ILE A 74 -14.72 -2.25 -8.52
N ASP A 75 -13.94 -1.22 -8.20
CA ASP A 75 -13.62 -0.12 -9.11
C ASP A 75 -12.76 -0.58 -10.28
N ILE A 76 -13.29 -0.47 -11.49
CA ILE A 76 -12.55 -0.83 -12.71
C ILE A 76 -11.53 0.27 -13.02
N PRO A 77 -10.21 -0.04 -13.11
CA PRO A 77 -9.22 0.94 -13.51
C PRO A 77 -9.50 1.49 -14.92
N PRO A 78 -9.27 2.78 -15.18
CA PRO A 78 -9.49 3.35 -16.51
C PRO A 78 -8.75 2.59 -17.61
N GLY A 79 -9.43 2.31 -18.72
CA GLY A 79 -8.86 1.61 -19.88
C GLY A 79 -8.71 0.09 -19.70
N ARG A 80 -9.30 -0.50 -18.65
CA ARG A 80 -9.33 -1.95 -18.45
C ARG A 80 -10.70 -2.56 -18.75
N PRO A 81 -10.76 -3.80 -19.25
CA PRO A 81 -12.03 -4.45 -19.54
C PRO A 81 -12.74 -4.83 -18.24
N PRO A 82 -14.05 -4.55 -18.09
CA PRO A 82 -14.81 -4.88 -16.88
C PRO A 82 -14.79 -6.36 -16.48
N ALA A 83 -14.56 -7.26 -17.45
CA ALA A 83 -14.53 -8.70 -17.22
C ALA A 83 -13.42 -9.12 -16.24
N ASP A 84 -12.25 -8.49 -16.32
CA ASP A 84 -11.07 -8.80 -15.49
C ASP A 84 -11.26 -8.42 -14.00
N PHE A 85 -12.32 -7.66 -13.70
CA PHE A 85 -12.60 -7.09 -12.38
C PHE A 85 -13.94 -7.57 -11.82
N ARG A 86 -14.56 -8.59 -12.45
CA ARG A 86 -15.77 -9.23 -11.90
C ARG A 86 -15.42 -9.85 -10.54
N GLY A 87 -16.20 -9.50 -9.51
CA GLY A 87 -15.93 -9.93 -8.14
C GLY A 87 -14.92 -9.06 -7.39
N GLY A 88 -14.33 -8.05 -8.04
CA GLY A 88 -13.41 -7.10 -7.41
C GLY A 88 -12.00 -7.63 -7.20
N PHE A 89 -11.18 -6.83 -6.52
CA PHE A 89 -9.77 -7.11 -6.26
C PHE A 89 -9.25 -6.32 -5.05
N ALA A 90 -8.15 -6.80 -4.49
CA ALA A 90 -7.28 -6.04 -3.59
C ALA A 90 -6.15 -5.40 -4.40
N ASP A 91 -6.04 -4.08 -4.38
CA ASP A 91 -4.94 -3.35 -5.01
C ASP A 91 -3.74 -3.28 -4.04
N GLN A 92 -2.55 -3.69 -4.49
CA GLN A 92 -1.33 -3.71 -3.66
C GLN A 92 -0.43 -2.48 -3.88
N GLY A 93 -0.73 -1.64 -4.88
CA GLY A 93 0.13 -0.54 -5.30
C GLY A 93 0.29 0.56 -4.24
N MET A 94 1.37 1.34 -4.35
CA MET A 94 1.59 2.53 -3.53
C MET A 94 0.63 3.66 -3.89
N ALA A 95 0.33 3.82 -5.18
CA ALA A 95 -0.48 4.93 -5.67
C ALA A 95 -1.98 4.73 -5.38
N HIS A 96 -2.48 3.52 -5.60
CA HIS A 96 -3.92 3.22 -5.64
C HIS A 96 -4.32 2.04 -4.76
N GLY A 97 -3.37 1.45 -4.04
CA GLY A 97 -3.56 0.24 -3.24
C GLY A 97 -3.05 0.39 -1.81
N ILE A 98 -2.95 -0.75 -1.12
CA ILE A 98 -2.75 -0.81 0.33
C ILE A 98 -1.34 -0.41 0.78
N ALA A 99 -0.33 -0.44 -0.12
CA ALA A 99 1.01 0.02 0.21
C ALA A 99 1.06 1.54 0.53
N GLY A 100 0.15 2.32 -0.04
CA GLY A 100 -0.02 3.75 0.30
C GLY A 100 -0.45 3.96 1.76
N PRO A 101 -1.62 3.46 2.18
CA PRO A 101 -2.05 3.45 3.57
C PRO A 101 -1.00 2.92 4.54
N LEU A 102 -0.33 1.80 4.20
CA LEU A 102 0.76 1.25 5.04
C LEU A 102 1.88 2.27 5.25
N ALA A 103 2.36 2.89 4.18
CA ALA A 103 3.43 3.88 4.27
C ALA A 103 3.03 5.10 5.12
N LEU A 104 1.79 5.56 5.04
CA LEU A 104 1.28 6.66 5.86
C LEU A 104 1.14 6.26 7.33
N LEU A 105 0.54 5.10 7.62
CA LEU A 105 0.38 4.58 8.99
C LEU A 105 1.75 4.40 9.65
N ALA A 106 2.68 3.75 8.97
CA ALA A 106 4.03 3.54 9.47
C ALA A 106 4.78 4.87 9.68
N THR A 107 4.69 5.81 8.73
CA THR A 107 5.35 7.12 8.88
C THR A 107 4.77 7.95 10.02
N SER A 108 3.45 7.86 10.27
CA SER A 108 2.80 8.55 11.39
C SER A 108 3.24 7.96 12.72
N MET A 109 3.26 6.63 12.84
CA MET A 109 3.74 5.91 14.01
C MET A 109 5.21 6.25 14.33
N ARG A 110 6.08 6.33 13.32
CA ARG A 110 7.48 6.76 13.49
C ARG A 110 7.64 8.19 14.02
N ARG A 111 6.61 9.03 13.94
CA ARG A 111 6.57 10.38 14.52
C ARG A 111 5.84 10.43 15.87
N GLY A 112 5.51 9.27 16.46
CA GLY A 112 4.73 9.18 17.69
C GLY A 112 3.26 9.55 17.52
N ILE A 113 2.74 9.56 16.29
CA ILE A 113 1.34 9.89 15.99
C ILE A 113 0.59 8.61 15.66
N THR A 114 -0.18 8.11 16.62
CA THR A 114 -0.99 6.90 16.51
C THR A 114 -2.44 7.16 16.90
N VAL A 115 -3.30 6.21 16.51
CA VAL A 115 -4.69 6.09 16.95
C VAL A 115 -4.92 4.68 17.52
N GLU A 116 -6.12 4.40 18.04
CA GLU A 116 -6.49 3.04 18.45
C GLU A 116 -6.42 2.07 17.26
N GLY A 117 -5.88 0.86 17.46
CA GLY A 117 -5.76 -0.17 16.43
C GLY A 117 -4.67 0.06 15.37
N HIS A 118 -3.80 1.05 15.56
CA HIS A 118 -2.83 1.50 14.55
C HIS A 118 -1.73 0.47 14.27
N ALA A 119 -1.21 -0.19 15.31
CA ALA A 119 -0.18 -1.22 15.14
C ALA A 119 -0.77 -2.47 14.47
N GLU A 120 -1.95 -2.87 14.92
CA GLU A 120 -2.71 -4.00 14.41
C GLU A 120 -3.11 -3.78 12.94
N ALA A 121 -3.38 -2.55 12.53
CA ALA A 121 -3.61 -2.20 11.12
C ALA A 121 -2.35 -2.35 10.26
N ILE A 122 -1.19 -1.91 10.77
CA ILE A 122 0.09 -2.11 10.10
C ILE A 122 0.35 -3.61 9.93
N GLU A 123 0.20 -4.39 11.00
CA GLU A 123 0.41 -5.84 10.98
C GLU A 123 -0.51 -6.55 9.99
N ARG A 124 -1.82 -6.25 9.98
CA ARG A 124 -2.77 -6.87 9.03
C ARG A 124 -2.42 -6.58 7.57
N ILE A 125 -1.98 -5.36 7.26
CA ILE A 125 -1.53 -5.06 5.90
C ILE A 125 -0.23 -5.82 5.59
N CYS A 126 0.71 -5.84 6.53
CA CYS A 126 1.97 -6.56 6.34
C CYS A 126 1.73 -8.06 6.12
N ASP A 127 0.86 -8.69 6.90
CA ASP A 127 0.52 -10.11 6.77
C ASP A 127 -0.11 -10.40 5.41
N TRP A 128 -0.97 -9.51 4.90
CA TRP A 128 -1.49 -9.62 3.54
C TRP A 128 -0.38 -9.56 2.48
N LEU A 129 0.52 -8.58 2.57
CA LEU A 129 1.62 -8.44 1.62
C LEU A 129 2.63 -9.58 1.75
N ASP A 130 2.86 -10.09 2.96
CA ASP A 130 3.71 -11.25 3.23
C ASP A 130 3.07 -12.53 2.64
N TYR A 131 1.75 -12.69 2.70
CA TYR A 131 1.03 -13.82 2.09
C TYR A 131 1.14 -13.82 0.56
N TRP A 132 1.03 -12.64 -0.07
CA TRP A 132 1.11 -12.50 -1.53
C TRP A 132 2.53 -12.37 -2.08
N TRP A 133 3.53 -12.47 -1.21
CA TRP A 133 4.94 -12.53 -1.60
C TRP A 133 5.19 -13.71 -2.53
N GLN A 134 5.86 -13.47 -3.65
CA GLN A 134 6.27 -14.50 -4.59
C GLN A 134 7.78 -14.54 -4.70
N GLU A 135 8.33 -15.75 -4.81
CA GLU A 135 9.71 -15.93 -5.24
C GLU A 135 9.79 -15.84 -6.77
N GLY A 136 10.85 -15.24 -7.29
CA GLY A 136 11.10 -15.11 -8.71
C GLY A 136 12.58 -15.25 -9.03
N PRO A 137 12.94 -15.53 -10.29
CA PRO A 137 14.34 -15.75 -10.69
C PRO A 137 15.27 -14.58 -10.40
N THR A 138 14.71 -13.36 -10.33
CA THR A 138 15.47 -12.12 -10.13
C THR A 138 15.19 -11.47 -8.78
N GLY A 139 14.64 -12.26 -7.85
CA GLY A 139 14.27 -11.85 -6.52
C GLY A 139 12.76 -11.85 -6.30
N PRO A 140 12.35 -11.47 -5.09
CA PRO A 140 10.97 -11.51 -4.71
C PRO A 140 10.13 -10.40 -5.34
N TRP A 141 8.85 -10.68 -5.49
CA TRP A 141 7.90 -9.76 -6.10
C TRP A 141 6.49 -9.96 -5.56
N TRP A 142 5.59 -9.04 -5.90
CA TRP A 142 4.18 -9.08 -5.52
C TRP A 142 3.31 -8.87 -6.76
N PRO A 143 2.14 -9.54 -6.83
CA PRO A 143 1.16 -9.21 -7.84
C PRO A 143 0.66 -7.78 -7.61
N GLU A 144 0.42 -7.01 -8.69
CA GLU A 144 -0.07 -5.63 -8.55
C GLU A 144 -1.45 -5.58 -7.88
N ARG A 145 -2.24 -6.63 -8.13
CA ARG A 145 -3.64 -6.80 -7.71
C ARG A 145 -3.89 -8.27 -7.45
N VAL A 146 -4.84 -8.55 -6.59
CA VAL A 146 -5.33 -9.91 -6.30
C VAL A 146 -6.83 -9.91 -6.54
N ASN A 147 -7.28 -10.63 -7.55
CA ASN A 147 -8.69 -10.79 -7.86
C ASN A 147 -9.33 -11.93 -7.04
N ILE A 148 -10.67 -12.07 -7.13
CA ILE A 148 -11.40 -13.05 -6.32
C ILE A 148 -10.97 -14.50 -6.57
N HIS A 149 -10.64 -14.85 -7.82
CA HIS A 149 -10.19 -16.19 -8.16
C HIS A 149 -8.81 -16.46 -7.58
N GLU A 150 -7.88 -15.53 -7.75
CA GLU A 150 -6.54 -15.63 -7.15
C GLU A 150 -6.64 -15.80 -5.63
N HIS A 151 -7.47 -14.99 -4.95
CA HIS A 151 -7.68 -15.08 -3.50
C HIS A 151 -8.20 -16.45 -3.04
N LEU A 152 -9.16 -17.03 -3.78
CA LEU A 152 -9.71 -18.34 -3.47
C LEU A 152 -8.71 -19.47 -3.74
N ASP A 153 -7.91 -19.35 -4.81
CA ASP A 153 -6.91 -20.33 -5.20
C ASP A 153 -5.60 -20.22 -4.40
N GLY A 154 -5.37 -19.08 -3.73
CA GLY A 154 -4.15 -18.77 -2.99
C GLY A 154 -2.91 -18.60 -3.88
N ARG A 155 -3.10 -18.26 -5.17
CA ARG A 155 -2.01 -18.15 -6.15
C ARG A 155 -2.29 -17.03 -7.16
N PRO A 156 -1.30 -16.16 -7.47
CA PRO A 156 -1.48 -15.15 -8.50
C PRO A 156 -1.38 -15.74 -9.90
N ASP A 157 -2.13 -15.17 -10.85
CA ASP A 157 -2.01 -15.47 -12.28
C ASP A 157 -0.92 -14.63 -12.96
N GLN A 158 -0.50 -13.53 -12.32
CA GLN A 158 0.60 -12.71 -12.79
C GLN A 158 1.87 -13.58 -12.94
N PRO A 159 2.52 -13.63 -14.12
CA PRO A 159 3.60 -14.59 -14.38
C PRO A 159 4.96 -14.21 -13.75
N GLY A 160 5.07 -13.01 -13.18
CA GLY A 160 6.33 -12.49 -12.64
C GLY A 160 6.21 -11.02 -12.25
N PRO A 161 7.31 -10.39 -11.80
CA PRO A 161 7.29 -9.00 -11.33
C PRO A 161 6.74 -8.03 -12.38
N ALA A 162 6.01 -7.01 -11.91
CA ALA A 162 5.65 -5.85 -12.73
C ALA A 162 6.89 -5.00 -13.09
N ARG A 163 6.68 -3.88 -13.79
CA ARG A 163 7.74 -2.88 -13.98
C ARG A 163 8.19 -2.36 -12.60
N PRO A 164 9.50 -2.09 -12.37
CA PRO A 164 9.98 -1.66 -11.07
C PRO A 164 9.68 -0.17 -10.84
N SER A 165 8.40 0.15 -10.67
CA SER A 165 7.91 1.51 -10.46
C SER A 165 7.51 1.78 -9.01
N TRP A 166 7.54 3.06 -8.63
CA TRP A 166 7.05 3.51 -7.34
C TRP A 166 5.55 3.26 -7.17
N CYS A 167 4.74 3.56 -8.19
CA CYS A 167 3.28 3.49 -8.07
C CYS A 167 2.73 2.05 -7.97
N TYR A 168 3.30 1.13 -8.75
CA TYR A 168 2.98 -0.29 -8.82
C TYR A 168 4.26 -1.06 -9.09
N GLY A 169 4.60 -2.01 -8.22
CA GLY A 169 5.80 -2.84 -8.33
C GLY A 169 6.61 -2.88 -7.05
N THR A 170 7.65 -3.72 -7.08
CA THR A 170 8.54 -4.00 -5.94
C THR A 170 9.05 -2.74 -5.24
N PRO A 171 9.48 -1.66 -5.92
CA PRO A 171 10.02 -0.49 -5.22
C PRO A 171 9.02 0.19 -4.27
N GLY A 172 7.78 0.38 -4.69
CA GLY A 172 6.75 0.97 -3.85
C GLY A 172 6.39 0.08 -2.65
N ILE A 173 6.14 -1.20 -2.91
CA ILE A 173 5.72 -2.17 -1.89
C ILE A 173 6.83 -2.41 -0.87
N ALA A 174 8.06 -2.64 -1.34
CA ALA A 174 9.23 -2.79 -0.49
C ALA A 174 9.44 -1.55 0.39
N ARG A 175 9.27 -0.34 -0.14
CA ARG A 175 9.40 0.87 0.68
C ARG A 175 8.33 0.95 1.78
N ALA A 176 7.09 0.56 1.49
CA ALA A 176 6.03 0.53 2.49
C ALA A 176 6.33 -0.49 3.60
N LEU A 177 6.76 -1.71 3.24
CA LEU A 177 7.14 -2.76 4.19
C LEU A 177 8.38 -2.38 5.02
N GLN A 178 9.37 -1.73 4.42
CA GLN A 178 10.53 -1.22 5.13
C GLN A 178 10.12 -0.17 6.18
N LEU A 179 9.25 0.77 5.82
CA LEU A 179 8.72 1.77 6.75
C LEU A 179 7.96 1.11 7.91
N ALA A 180 7.16 0.08 7.62
CA ALA A 180 6.44 -0.69 8.61
C ALA A 180 7.40 -1.38 9.58
N GLY A 181 8.41 -2.10 9.09
CA GLY A 181 9.42 -2.75 9.93
C GLY A 181 10.18 -1.76 10.83
N ILE A 182 10.52 -0.57 10.31
CA ILE A 182 11.13 0.48 11.13
C ILE A 182 10.15 1.00 12.20
N ALA A 183 8.87 1.17 11.86
CA ALA A 183 7.87 1.71 12.77
C ALA A 183 7.55 0.75 13.92
N THR A 184 7.53 -0.56 13.65
CA THR A 184 7.18 -1.59 14.63
C THR A 184 8.39 -2.23 15.32
N GLY A 185 9.62 -1.89 14.90
CA GLY A 185 10.84 -2.54 15.40
C GLY A 185 11.08 -3.93 14.82
N ASP A 186 10.35 -4.33 13.78
CA ASP A 186 10.55 -5.59 13.07
C ASP A 186 11.70 -5.46 12.06
N HIS A 187 12.91 -5.71 12.56
CA HIS A 187 14.14 -5.67 11.78
C HIS A 187 14.17 -6.74 10.67
N ALA A 188 13.51 -7.89 10.85
CA ALA A 188 13.48 -8.94 9.85
C ALA A 188 12.67 -8.50 8.62
N ARG A 189 11.49 -7.91 8.83
CA ARG A 189 10.69 -7.33 7.74
C ARG A 189 11.39 -6.16 7.06
N GLN A 190 12.04 -5.29 7.83
CA GLN A 190 12.87 -4.22 7.26
C GLN A 190 13.93 -4.79 6.31
N GLN A 191 14.69 -5.79 6.75
CA GLN A 191 15.75 -6.40 5.97
C GLN A 191 15.20 -7.13 4.72
N ARG A 192 14.11 -7.90 4.85
CA ARG A 192 13.47 -8.57 3.71
C ARG A 192 13.03 -7.58 2.63
N ALA A 193 12.46 -6.45 3.04
CA ALA A 193 12.05 -5.39 2.11
C ALA A 193 13.25 -4.72 1.42
N GLU A 194 14.33 -4.45 2.15
CA GLU A 194 15.57 -3.89 1.58
C GLU A 194 16.23 -4.86 0.58
N LEU A 195 16.23 -6.16 0.88
CA LEU A 195 16.73 -7.20 -0.02
C LEU A 195 15.87 -7.32 -1.29
N ALA A 196 14.54 -7.25 -1.17
CA ALA A 196 13.63 -7.25 -2.30
C ALA A 196 13.90 -6.07 -3.25
N LEU A 197 14.08 -4.87 -2.67
CA LEU A 197 14.45 -3.68 -3.44
C LEU A 197 15.82 -3.83 -4.11
N ALA A 198 16.83 -4.33 -3.40
CA ALA A 198 18.17 -4.53 -3.94
C ALA A 198 18.21 -5.57 -5.08
N ALA A 199 17.49 -6.68 -4.95
CA ALA A 199 17.38 -7.70 -5.99
C ALA A 199 16.74 -7.13 -7.26
N CYS A 200 15.62 -6.41 -7.10
CA CYS A 200 14.94 -5.71 -8.18
C CYS A 200 15.84 -4.72 -8.94
N LEU A 201 16.71 -4.00 -8.22
CA LEU A 201 17.65 -3.04 -8.81
C LEU A 201 18.87 -3.69 -9.47
N SER A 202 19.17 -4.93 -9.10
CA SER A 202 20.33 -5.67 -9.61
C SER A 202 20.01 -6.48 -10.87
N ASP A 203 18.74 -6.50 -11.30
CA ASP A 203 18.27 -7.18 -12.50
C ASP A 203 18.21 -6.23 -13.71
N PRO A 204 19.09 -6.39 -14.71
CA PRO A 204 19.08 -5.56 -15.92
C PRO A 204 17.78 -5.68 -16.71
N ALA A 205 17.11 -6.83 -16.71
CA ALA A 205 15.85 -7.03 -17.42
C ALA A 205 14.70 -6.24 -16.77
N GLN A 206 14.68 -6.13 -15.44
CA GLN A 206 13.76 -5.26 -14.71
C GLN A 206 14.03 -3.79 -15.02
N LEU A 207 15.29 -3.35 -14.93
CA LEU A 207 15.65 -1.95 -15.21
C LEU A 207 15.33 -1.54 -16.66
N ALA A 208 15.50 -2.44 -17.62
CA ALA A 208 15.16 -2.21 -19.03
C ALA A 208 13.66 -1.93 -19.27
N ARG A 209 12.77 -2.23 -18.31
CA ARG A 209 11.34 -1.94 -18.39
C ARG A 209 10.98 -0.49 -18.07
N ILE A 210 11.93 0.30 -17.54
CA ILE A 210 11.76 1.73 -17.30
C ILE A 210 12.18 2.50 -18.55
N ARG A 211 11.22 3.22 -19.17
CA ARG A 211 11.41 3.83 -20.49
C ARG A 211 11.52 5.35 -20.47
N ASP A 212 11.23 5.99 -19.35
CA ASP A 212 11.08 7.45 -19.27
C ASP A 212 11.58 7.99 -17.91
N PRO A 213 11.83 9.31 -17.80
CA PRO A 213 12.32 9.92 -16.57
C PRO A 213 11.20 10.29 -15.57
N ALA A 214 9.95 9.84 -15.74
CA ALA A 214 8.83 10.29 -14.91
C ALA A 214 8.91 9.81 -13.45
N LEU A 215 8.17 10.50 -12.58
CA LEU A 215 8.08 10.16 -11.16
C LEU A 215 7.18 8.95 -10.87
N CYS A 216 6.05 8.83 -11.56
CA CYS A 216 5.05 7.80 -11.24
C CYS A 216 5.61 6.38 -11.50
N HIS A 217 6.22 6.20 -12.66
CA HIS A 217 6.69 4.89 -13.12
C HIS A 217 7.95 4.95 -14.00
N GLY A 218 8.71 6.02 -13.88
CA GLY A 218 9.97 6.26 -14.59
C GLY A 218 11.18 6.23 -13.64
N TRP A 219 12.34 6.59 -14.18
CA TRP A 219 13.62 6.58 -13.47
C TRP A 219 13.65 7.50 -12.25
N ALA A 220 13.03 8.68 -12.31
CA ALA A 220 13.02 9.61 -11.19
C ALA A 220 12.30 9.02 -9.97
N GLY A 221 11.19 8.30 -10.19
CA GLY A 221 10.44 7.62 -9.13
C GLY A 221 11.24 6.50 -8.47
N LEU A 222 11.90 5.67 -9.28
CA LEU A 222 12.75 4.60 -8.79
C LEU A 222 13.89 5.17 -7.93
N LEU A 223 14.66 6.12 -8.48
CA LEU A 223 15.81 6.72 -7.79
C LEU A 223 15.41 7.42 -6.49
N ALA A 224 14.29 8.16 -6.49
CA ALA A 224 13.78 8.79 -5.28
C ALA A 224 13.43 7.75 -4.21
N THR A 225 12.77 6.65 -4.60
CA THR A 225 12.41 5.55 -3.69
C THR A 225 13.66 4.94 -3.07
N VAL A 226 14.68 4.62 -3.88
CA VAL A 226 15.95 4.04 -3.41
C VAL A 226 16.69 4.99 -2.47
N ARG A 227 16.76 6.28 -2.82
CA ARG A 227 17.39 7.30 -1.97
C ARG A 227 16.70 7.37 -0.60
N HIS A 228 15.37 7.35 -0.57
CA HIS A 228 14.63 7.39 0.70
C HIS A 228 14.72 6.08 1.49
N ALA A 229 14.93 4.94 0.83
CA ALA A 229 15.16 3.66 1.47
C ALA A 229 16.57 3.54 2.07
N SER A 230 17.58 4.16 1.46
CA SER A 230 18.98 4.11 1.90
C SER A 230 19.37 5.16 2.93
N CYS A 231 18.67 6.31 2.98
CA CYS A 231 18.86 7.28 4.04
C CYS A 231 18.40 6.69 5.38
N ARG A 232 19.34 6.20 6.19
CA ARG A 232 19.13 5.94 7.63
C ARG A 232 18.50 7.20 8.22
N VAL A 233 17.27 7.10 8.71
CA VAL A 233 16.68 8.20 9.47
C VAL A 233 17.39 8.22 10.81
N VAL A 234 18.43 9.04 10.89
CA VAL A 234 19.01 9.46 12.17
C VAL A 234 17.88 10.12 12.93
N VAL A 235 17.39 9.44 13.96
CA VAL A 235 16.50 10.03 14.96
C VAL A 235 17.42 10.95 15.75
N HIS A 236 17.32 12.27 15.53
CA HIS A 236 17.99 13.19 16.45
C HIS A 236 17.31 13.04 17.82
N PRO A 237 18.09 12.85 18.90
CA PRO A 237 17.57 12.70 20.26
C PRO A 237 16.85 13.95 20.75
#